data_AF-A0A6L3ETI7-F1
#
_entry.id   AF-A0A6L3ETI7-F1
#
_cell.length_a   1.000
_cell.length_b   1.000
_cell.length_c   1.000
_cell.angle_alpha   90.00
_cell.angle_beta   90.00
_cell.angle_gamma   90.00
#
_symmetry.space_group_name_H-M   'P 1'
#
loop_
_entity.id
_entity.type
_entity.pdbx_description
1 polymer ?
#
loop_
_entity_poly.entity_id
_entity_poly.type
_entity_poly.pdbx_seq_one_letter_code
_entity_poly.pdbx_strand_id
1 'polypeptide(L)'
;MEPRIVHREQLLLLGLSFYGDPFQSSAGWTEENEIGRLWKRFTVFLENYKNLLPQIVNPTASYEVHIESDERVVTGNYEIFVGVAIQQIKQLPVTTLVKVLPATDYAVFTLQGEQIISDWHKLIYVDWLPQSGYEFAYDYSFQLYDHRFKGLDNLAESTLDVYMPVRKIAS
;
A
#
# COMPACT_ATOMS: atom_id res chain seq x y z
N MET A 1 -12.24 -10.99 -10.75
CA MET A 1 -10.84 -10.79 -11.18
C MET A 1 -10.04 -11.90 -10.52
N GLU A 2 -9.31 -12.70 -11.30
CA GLU A 2 -8.48 -13.78 -10.72
C GLU A 2 -7.12 -13.21 -10.32
N PRO A 3 -6.70 -13.32 -9.05
CA PRO A 3 -5.40 -12.86 -8.62
C PRO A 3 -4.29 -13.84 -9.01
N ARG A 4 -3.07 -13.32 -9.07
CA ARG A 4 -1.86 -14.15 -9.09
C ARG A 4 -1.38 -14.39 -7.67
N ILE A 5 -1.14 -15.64 -7.31
CA ILE A 5 -0.47 -15.95 -6.04
C ILE A 5 1.04 -15.86 -6.25
N VAL A 6 1.71 -15.03 -5.46
CA VAL A 6 3.15 -14.83 -5.53
C VAL A 6 3.77 -14.90 -4.15
N HIS A 7 4.87 -15.63 -4.03
CA HIS A 7 5.70 -15.56 -2.83
C HIS A 7 6.55 -14.28 -2.85
N ARG A 8 6.66 -13.59 -1.71
CA ARG A 8 7.62 -12.50 -1.54
C ARG A 8 8.41 -12.68 -0.25
N GLU A 9 9.71 -12.42 -0.37
CA GLU A 9 10.60 -12.25 0.77
C GLU A 9 10.23 -11.00 1.59
N GLN A 10 10.84 -10.89 2.77
CA GLN A 10 10.65 -9.75 3.66
C GLN A 10 10.93 -8.42 2.94
N LEU A 11 10.04 -7.44 3.14
CA LEU A 11 10.17 -6.11 2.55
C LEU A 11 10.43 -5.07 3.65
N LEU A 12 11.49 -4.29 3.48
CA LEU A 12 11.77 -3.12 4.32
C LEU A 12 11.28 -1.87 3.60
N LEU A 13 10.31 -1.18 4.20
CA LEU A 13 9.75 0.05 3.66
C LEU A 13 10.13 1.24 4.54
N LEU A 14 10.71 2.27 3.94
CA LEU A 14 11.00 3.56 4.56
C LEU A 14 9.96 4.58 4.12
N GLY A 15 9.38 5.32 5.06
CA GLY A 15 8.28 6.20 4.72
C GLY A 15 7.74 7.05 5.86
N LEU A 16 6.51 7.52 5.66
CA LEU A 16 5.73 8.30 6.60
C LEU A 16 4.37 7.62 6.81
N SER A 17 3.73 7.88 7.95
CA SER A 17 2.36 7.42 8.19
C SER A 17 1.41 8.51 8.63
N PHE A 18 0.14 8.17 8.52
CA PHE A 18 -1.02 8.88 9.03
C PHE A 18 -1.84 7.87 9.85
N TYR A 19 -2.33 8.28 11.02
CA TYR A 19 -3.28 7.51 11.82
C TYR A 19 -4.51 8.37 12.10
N GLY A 20 -5.68 7.85 11.75
CA GLY A 20 -6.96 8.56 11.88
C GLY A 20 -7.95 8.10 10.81
N ASP A 21 -9.06 8.83 10.66
CA ASP A 21 -9.98 8.66 9.54
C ASP A 21 -9.44 9.41 8.32
N PRO A 22 -8.98 8.70 7.27
CA PRO A 22 -8.35 9.35 6.12
C PRO A 22 -9.36 10.08 5.24
N PHE A 23 -10.66 9.82 5.39
CA PHE A 23 -11.73 10.42 4.60
C PHE A 23 -12.50 11.50 5.36
N GLN A 24 -12.06 11.84 6.58
CA GLN A 24 -12.67 12.88 7.40
C GLN A 24 -12.79 14.23 6.66
N SER A 25 -11.80 14.56 5.83
CA SER A 25 -11.74 15.84 5.10
C SER A 25 -12.31 15.77 3.68
N SER A 26 -12.16 14.63 2.98
CA SER A 26 -12.59 14.46 1.59
C SER A 26 -12.62 12.97 1.22
N ALA A 27 -13.32 12.61 0.14
CA ALA A 27 -13.44 11.23 -0.32
C ALA A 27 -12.09 10.64 -0.79
N GLY A 28 -12.06 9.31 -0.98
CA GLY A 28 -10.92 8.60 -1.56
C GLY A 28 -10.54 9.10 -2.96
N TRP A 29 -9.30 8.84 -3.37
CA TRP A 29 -8.77 9.21 -4.69
C TRP A 29 -8.77 10.72 -4.99
N THR A 30 -8.71 11.55 -3.94
CA THR A 30 -8.51 13.00 -4.04
C THR A 30 -7.19 13.38 -3.37
N GLU A 31 -6.54 14.44 -3.85
CA GLU A 31 -5.35 14.95 -3.18
C GLU A 31 -5.65 15.74 -1.89
N GLU A 32 -6.92 15.99 -1.61
CA GLU A 32 -7.41 16.80 -0.50
C GLU A 32 -7.77 15.96 0.73
N ASN A 33 -7.78 14.64 0.62
CA ASN A 33 -7.89 13.74 1.76
C ASN A 33 -6.54 13.56 2.46
N GLU A 34 -6.52 12.84 3.58
CA GLU A 34 -5.30 12.66 4.38
C GLU A 34 -4.25 11.79 3.67
N ILE A 35 -4.68 10.88 2.79
CA ILE A 35 -3.79 10.04 1.98
C ILE A 35 -3.04 10.90 0.96
N GLY A 36 -3.74 11.78 0.25
CA GLY A 36 -3.14 12.74 -0.68
C GLY A 36 -2.16 13.68 0.01
N ARG A 37 -2.51 14.18 1.21
CA ARG A 37 -1.59 14.98 2.04
C ARG A 37 -0.36 14.19 2.49
N LEU A 38 -0.54 12.93 2.86
CA LEU A 38 0.56 12.04 3.25
C LEU A 38 1.52 11.82 2.08
N TRP A 39 1.01 11.54 0.88
CA TRP A 39 1.81 11.46 -0.36
C TRP A 39 2.58 12.74 -0.65
N LYS A 40 1.92 13.91 -0.57
CA LYS A 40 2.59 15.21 -0.76
C LYS A 40 3.76 15.41 0.20
N ARG A 41 3.56 15.11 1.49
CA ARG A 41 4.61 15.18 2.52
C ARG A 41 5.76 14.21 2.22
N PHE A 42 5.44 13.01 1.76
CA PHE A 42 6.44 11.99 1.45
C PHE A 42 7.27 12.34 0.20
N THR A 43 6.65 12.88 -0.86
CA THR A 43 7.36 13.35 -2.05
C THR A 43 8.35 14.46 -1.70
N VAL A 44 7.91 15.47 -0.93
CA VAL A 44 8.80 16.56 -0.45
C VAL A 44 9.93 16.00 0.42
N PHE A 45 9.65 15.00 1.25
CA PHE A 45 10.68 14.31 2.03
C PHE A 45 11.71 13.63 1.13
N LEU A 46 11.28 12.84 0.13
CA LEU A 46 12.21 12.16 -0.79
C LEU A 46 13.11 13.16 -1.52
N GLU A 47 12.58 14.29 -1.98
CA GLU A 47 13.36 15.34 -2.66
C GLU A 47 14.42 15.96 -1.76
N ASN A 48 14.05 16.32 -0.52
CA ASN A 48 14.94 16.96 0.44
C ASN A 48 16.05 16.03 0.95
N TYR A 49 15.75 14.74 1.08
CA TYR A 49 16.66 13.77 1.69
C TYR A 49 17.30 12.81 0.68
N LYS A 50 17.07 12.95 -0.64
CA LYS A 50 17.55 12.01 -1.69
C LYS A 50 19.01 11.57 -1.58
N ASN A 51 19.90 12.45 -1.11
CA ASN A 51 21.33 12.18 -0.97
C ASN A 51 21.72 11.48 0.35
N LEU A 52 20.79 11.40 1.30
CA LEU A 52 20.96 10.81 2.63
C LEU A 52 20.21 9.49 2.78
N LEU A 53 19.29 9.17 1.86
CA LEU A 53 18.54 7.93 1.90
C LEU A 53 19.45 6.73 1.58
N PRO A 54 19.22 5.57 2.22
CA PRO A 54 19.87 4.34 1.82
C PRO A 54 19.46 3.96 0.39
N GLN A 55 20.13 2.96 -0.18
CA GLN A 55 19.79 2.45 -1.50
C GLN A 55 18.32 2.04 -1.57
N ILE A 56 17.55 2.75 -2.40
CA ILE A 56 16.19 2.41 -2.78
C ILE A 56 16.25 1.23 -3.74
N VAL A 57 15.51 0.16 -3.44
CA VAL A 57 15.54 -1.09 -4.22
C VAL A 57 15.03 -0.86 -5.64
N ASN A 58 13.94 -0.13 -5.79
CA ASN A 58 13.39 0.29 -7.07
C ASN A 58 12.95 1.76 -6.99
N PRO A 59 13.67 2.71 -7.62
CA PRO A 59 13.39 4.14 -7.52
C PRO A 59 12.10 4.57 -8.21
N THR A 60 11.50 3.72 -9.05
CA THR A 60 10.24 4.00 -9.72
C THR A 60 9.05 3.34 -9.02
N ALA A 61 9.24 2.75 -7.84
CA ALA A 61 8.21 2.01 -7.12
C ALA A 61 8.00 2.59 -5.72
N SER A 62 6.75 2.90 -5.42
CA SER A 62 6.29 3.37 -4.11
C SER A 62 5.12 2.52 -3.63
N TYR A 63 4.93 2.49 -2.32
CA TYR A 63 4.00 1.62 -1.63
C TYR A 63 3.04 2.47 -0.81
N GLU A 64 1.75 2.18 -0.88
CA GLU A 64 0.74 2.62 0.09
C GLU A 64 0.24 1.41 0.85
N VAL A 65 0.55 1.33 2.14
CA VAL A 65 0.20 0.23 3.02
C VAL A 65 -0.98 0.65 3.88
N HIS A 66 -2.04 -0.14 3.82
CA HIS A 66 -3.21 -0.03 4.68
C HIS A 66 -3.04 -1.04 5.80
N ILE A 67 -2.94 -0.56 7.04
CA ILE A 67 -2.71 -1.40 8.21
C ILE A 67 -3.99 -1.37 9.04
N GLU A 68 -4.60 -2.54 9.19
CA GLU A 68 -5.82 -2.71 9.94
C GLU A 68 -5.54 -2.65 11.45
N SER A 69 -6.56 -2.24 12.20
CA SER A 69 -6.53 -2.28 13.67
C SER A 69 -7.92 -2.65 14.19
N ASP A 70 -7.97 -3.30 15.35
CA ASP A 70 -9.23 -3.66 16.02
C ASP A 70 -10.11 -2.42 16.29
N GLU A 71 -9.48 -1.26 16.52
CA GLU A 71 -10.16 0.01 16.76
C GLU A 71 -10.86 0.57 15.52
N ARG A 72 -10.47 0.14 14.31
CA ARG A 72 -11.05 0.65 13.05
C ARG A 72 -12.55 0.43 12.98
N VAL A 73 -13.03 -0.73 13.44
CA VAL A 73 -14.47 -1.06 13.43
C VAL A 73 -15.27 -0.09 14.28
N VAL A 74 -14.68 0.41 15.38
CA VAL A 74 -15.35 1.28 16.35
C VAL A 74 -15.18 2.75 15.99
N THR A 75 -13.99 3.14 15.54
CA THR A 75 -13.60 4.56 15.41
C THR A 75 -13.51 5.04 13.97
N GLY A 76 -13.41 4.13 13.01
CA GLY A 76 -13.05 4.45 11.63
C GLY A 76 -11.56 4.75 11.43
N ASN A 77 -10.76 4.83 12.50
CA ASN A 77 -9.34 5.15 12.44
C ASN A 77 -8.51 3.93 12.07
N TYR A 78 -7.52 4.12 11.20
CA TYR A 78 -6.52 3.11 10.90
C TYR A 78 -5.22 3.78 10.43
N GLU A 79 -4.15 2.99 10.31
CA GLU A 79 -2.87 3.52 9.84
C GLU A 79 -2.76 3.35 8.32
N ILE A 80 -2.42 4.46 7.66
CA ILE A 80 -1.94 4.45 6.28
C ILE A 80 -0.48 4.86 6.30
N PHE A 81 0.35 4.06 5.64
CA PHE A 81 1.77 4.31 5.48
C PHE A 81 2.10 4.43 3.99
N VAL A 82 2.89 5.44 3.61
CA VAL A 82 3.43 5.54 2.25
C VAL A 82 4.95 5.50 2.31
N GLY A 83 5.58 4.78 1.39
CA GLY A 83 7.01 4.57 1.45
C GLY A 83 7.65 3.98 0.20
N VAL A 84 8.97 3.81 0.25
CA VAL A 84 9.78 3.14 -0.76
C VAL A 84 10.51 1.95 -0.14
N ALA A 85 10.80 0.94 -0.96
CA ALA A 85 11.57 -0.21 -0.52
C ALA A 85 13.06 0.15 -0.39
N ILE A 86 13.66 -0.19 0.74
CA ILE A 86 15.08 0.04 1.05
C ILE A 86 15.80 -1.28 1.33
N GLN A 87 17.11 -1.34 1.11
CA GLN A 87 17.88 -2.57 1.38
C GLN A 87 18.24 -2.76 2.86
N GLN A 88 18.42 -1.67 3.61
CA GLN A 88 18.89 -1.73 4.99
C GLN A 88 18.53 -0.46 5.78
N ILE A 89 18.43 -0.61 7.10
CA ILE A 89 18.17 0.49 8.04
C ILE A 89 19.51 1.08 8.47
N LYS A 90 19.88 2.25 7.92
CA LYS A 90 21.14 2.93 8.26
C LYS A 90 21.00 4.44 8.17
N GLN A 91 21.30 5.15 9.27
CA GLN A 91 21.40 6.61 9.33
C GLN A 91 20.17 7.36 8.75
N LEU A 92 18.97 6.94 9.16
CA LEU A 92 17.72 7.52 8.68
C LEU A 92 17.35 8.80 9.46
N PRO A 93 16.68 9.79 8.84
CA PRO A 93 16.13 10.93 9.55
C PRO A 93 15.11 10.50 10.61
N VAL A 94 15.13 11.14 11.80
CA VAL A 94 14.23 10.81 12.92
C VAL A 94 12.75 10.93 12.58
N THR A 95 12.41 11.73 11.57
CA THR A 95 11.04 11.94 11.10
C THR A 95 10.50 10.79 10.26
N THR A 96 11.31 9.76 9.98
CA THR A 96 10.90 8.60 9.16
C THR A 96 10.44 7.44 10.02
N LEU A 97 9.60 6.61 9.42
CA LEU A 97 9.18 5.33 9.94
C LEU A 97 9.69 4.22 9.04
N VAL A 98 9.94 3.05 9.62
CA VAL A 98 10.27 1.83 8.88
C VAL A 98 9.23 0.77 9.18
N LYS A 99 8.66 0.17 8.13
CA LYS A 99 7.82 -1.02 8.21
C LYS A 99 8.61 -2.23 7.72
N VAL A 100 8.55 -3.31 8.48
CA VAL A 100 9.15 -4.60 8.14
C VAL A 100 8.01 -5.54 7.81
N LEU A 101 7.69 -5.66 6.52
CA LEU A 101 6.63 -6.57 6.08
C LEU A 101 7.20 -7.99 5.98
N PRO A 102 6.59 -8.98 6.66
CA PRO A 102 7.08 -10.36 6.69
C PRO A 102 7.09 -11.02 5.30
N ALA A 103 7.97 -12.02 5.16
CA ALA A 103 7.92 -12.92 4.02
C ALA A 103 6.62 -13.74 4.06
N THR A 104 5.88 -13.77 2.95
CA THR A 104 4.60 -14.47 2.84
C THR A 104 4.17 -14.57 1.39
N ASP A 105 3.14 -15.40 1.14
CA ASP A 105 2.42 -15.38 -0.12
C ASP A 105 1.46 -14.19 -0.17
N TYR A 106 1.26 -13.66 -1.37
CA TYR A 106 0.34 -12.57 -1.66
C TYR A 106 -0.59 -12.96 -2.80
N ALA A 107 -1.87 -12.66 -2.66
CA ALA A 107 -2.78 -12.56 -3.79
C ALA A 107 -2.65 -11.17 -4.41
N VAL A 108 -2.23 -11.12 -5.67
CA VAL A 108 -1.96 -9.89 -6.42
C VAL A 108 -3.07 -9.64 -7.42
N PHE A 109 -3.75 -8.50 -7.26
CA PHE A 109 -4.80 -8.02 -8.15
C PHE A 109 -4.25 -6.85 -8.95
N THR A 110 -4.20 -7.00 -10.28
CA THR A 110 -3.76 -5.93 -11.19
C THR A 110 -4.98 -5.15 -11.67
N LEU A 111 -5.07 -3.89 -11.25
CA LEU A 111 -6.13 -2.95 -11.60
C LEU A 111 -5.66 -2.07 -12.77
N GLN A 112 -6.54 -1.85 -13.75
CA GLN A 112 -6.27 -1.01 -14.92
C GLN A 112 -7.36 0.04 -15.09
N GLY A 113 -6.97 1.27 -15.44
CA GLY A 113 -7.96 2.31 -15.75
C GLY A 113 -8.88 2.61 -14.57
N GLU A 114 -10.16 2.74 -14.88
CA GLU A 114 -11.25 2.97 -13.92
C GLU A 114 -11.33 1.90 -12.81
N GLN A 115 -10.75 0.70 -13.00
CA GLN A 115 -10.72 -0.30 -11.93
C GLN A 115 -9.94 0.18 -10.71
N ILE A 116 -8.97 1.07 -10.89
CA ILE A 116 -8.14 1.64 -9.81
C ILE A 116 -9.02 2.38 -8.80
N ILE A 117 -10.00 3.15 -9.27
CA ILE A 117 -10.90 3.94 -8.42
C ILE A 117 -12.23 3.24 -8.12
N SER A 118 -12.42 2.01 -8.64
CA SER A 118 -13.60 1.21 -8.37
C SER A 118 -13.61 0.66 -6.94
N ASP A 119 -14.75 0.10 -6.52
CA ASP A 119 -14.85 -0.64 -5.24
C ASP A 119 -14.25 -2.06 -5.37
N TRP A 120 -12.95 -2.12 -5.63
CA TRP A 120 -12.22 -3.39 -5.69
C TRP A 120 -12.10 -4.05 -4.31
N HIS A 121 -12.31 -3.31 -3.22
CA HIS A 121 -12.44 -3.89 -1.88
C HIS A 121 -13.61 -4.89 -1.85
N LYS A 122 -14.80 -4.51 -2.32
CA LYS A 122 -15.91 -5.45 -2.39
C LYS A 122 -15.56 -6.71 -3.19
N LEU A 123 -14.95 -6.56 -4.37
CA LEU A 123 -14.57 -7.68 -5.22
C LEU A 123 -13.60 -8.66 -4.54
N ILE A 124 -12.66 -8.14 -3.75
CA ILE A 124 -11.67 -8.99 -3.06
C ILE A 124 -12.29 -9.64 -1.82
N TYR A 125 -12.87 -8.84 -0.92
CA TYR A 125 -13.26 -9.29 0.42
C TYR A 125 -14.59 -10.04 0.42
N VAL A 126 -15.52 -9.68 -0.46
CA VAL A 126 -16.86 -10.28 -0.51
C VAL A 126 -16.92 -11.40 -1.55
N ASP A 127 -16.32 -11.20 -2.73
CA ASP A 127 -16.50 -12.13 -3.83
C ASP A 127 -15.37 -13.18 -3.92
N TRP A 128 -14.10 -12.76 -3.90
CA TRP A 128 -12.97 -13.68 -4.09
C TRP A 128 -12.59 -14.45 -2.82
N LEU A 129 -12.31 -13.75 -1.71
CA LEU A 129 -11.72 -14.34 -0.52
C LEU A 129 -12.52 -15.53 0.05
N PRO A 130 -13.87 -15.45 0.22
CA PRO A 130 -14.64 -16.53 0.87
C PRO A 130 -14.61 -17.87 0.13
N GLN A 131 -14.30 -17.86 -1.17
CA GLN A 131 -14.25 -19.05 -2.03
C GLN A 131 -12.84 -19.37 -2.54
N SER A 132 -11.82 -18.64 -2.09
CA SER A 132 -10.46 -18.74 -2.60
C SER A 132 -9.66 -19.94 -2.06
N GLY A 133 -10.06 -20.49 -0.90
CA GLY A 133 -9.24 -21.44 -0.14
C GLY A 133 -8.06 -20.79 0.61
N TYR A 134 -8.03 -19.46 0.68
CA TYR A 134 -7.05 -18.67 1.41
C TYR A 134 -7.71 -17.85 2.52
N GLU A 135 -6.92 -17.52 3.53
CA GLU A 135 -7.22 -16.51 4.54
C GLU A 135 -6.12 -15.45 4.57
N PHE A 136 -6.39 -14.29 5.17
CA PHE A 136 -5.35 -13.28 5.35
C PHE A 136 -4.25 -13.79 6.28
N ALA A 137 -3.00 -13.61 5.86
CA ALA A 137 -1.85 -13.98 6.68
C ALA A 137 -1.53 -12.91 7.72
N TYR A 138 -1.85 -11.64 7.43
CA TYR A 138 -1.55 -10.48 8.26
C TYR A 138 -2.59 -9.38 8.06
N ASP A 139 -2.70 -8.49 9.06
CA ASP A 139 -3.63 -7.37 9.12
C ASP A 139 -3.13 -6.13 8.36
N TYR A 140 -2.63 -6.33 7.15
CA TYR A 140 -2.30 -5.24 6.25
C TYR A 140 -2.52 -5.64 4.80
N SER A 141 -2.64 -4.65 3.92
CA SER A 141 -2.51 -4.81 2.48
C SER A 141 -1.69 -3.66 1.92
N PHE A 142 -1.21 -3.77 0.69
CA PHE A 142 -0.55 -2.63 0.07
C PHE A 142 -0.83 -2.48 -1.42
N GLN A 143 -0.80 -1.24 -1.86
CA GLN A 143 -0.85 -0.85 -3.26
C GLN A 143 0.57 -0.53 -3.73
N LEU A 144 0.96 -1.07 -4.88
CA LEU A 144 2.27 -0.87 -5.50
C LEU A 144 2.15 0.03 -6.72
N TYR A 145 2.57 1.28 -6.56
CA TYR A 145 2.65 2.27 -7.63
C TYR A 145 4.03 2.17 -8.27
N ASP A 146 4.13 1.50 -9.41
CA ASP A 146 5.35 1.49 -10.22
C ASP A 146 5.23 2.39 -11.46
N HIS A 147 6.19 2.29 -12.39
CA HIS A 147 6.21 3.06 -13.63
C HIS A 147 4.95 2.93 -14.51
N ARG A 148 4.09 1.91 -14.27
CA ARG A 148 2.82 1.73 -14.98
C ARG A 148 1.72 2.64 -14.45
N PHE A 149 1.85 3.21 -13.25
CA PHE A 149 0.90 4.19 -12.73
C PHE A 149 1.29 5.59 -13.22
N LYS A 150 0.44 6.19 -14.07
CA LYS A 150 0.71 7.47 -14.75
C LYS A 150 0.02 8.67 -14.08
N GLY A 151 -0.51 8.47 -12.88
CA GLY A 151 -1.26 9.48 -12.14
C GLY A 151 -2.75 9.47 -12.46
N LEU A 152 -3.54 10.15 -11.63
CA LEU A 152 -4.99 10.21 -11.73
C LEU A 152 -5.46 10.92 -13.01
N ASP A 153 -4.71 11.89 -13.53
CA ASP A 153 -5.01 12.57 -14.80
C ASP A 153 -4.86 11.65 -16.02
N ASN A 154 -4.09 10.56 -15.89
CA ASN A 154 -3.87 9.56 -16.94
C ASN A 154 -4.36 8.18 -16.50
N LEU A 155 -5.48 8.14 -15.78
CA LEU A 155 -5.99 6.93 -15.14
C LEU A 155 -6.21 5.80 -16.17
N ALA A 156 -6.81 6.10 -17.32
CA ALA A 156 -7.13 5.12 -18.38
C ALA A 156 -5.91 4.32 -18.88
N GLU A 157 -4.71 4.90 -18.78
CA GLU A 157 -3.45 4.26 -19.17
C GLU A 157 -2.64 3.74 -17.97
N SER A 158 -3.17 3.90 -16.76
CA SER A 158 -2.52 3.54 -15.51
C SER A 158 -2.81 2.09 -15.14
N THR A 159 -1.81 1.45 -14.53
CA THR A 159 -1.95 0.15 -13.87
C THR A 159 -1.46 0.25 -12.43
N LEU A 160 -2.15 -0.42 -11.52
CA LEU A 160 -1.83 -0.50 -10.10
C LEU A 160 -1.97 -1.95 -9.64
N ASP A 161 -1.01 -2.44 -8.86
CA ASP A 161 -1.14 -3.76 -8.24
C ASP A 161 -1.55 -3.62 -6.77
N VAL A 162 -2.56 -4.37 -6.34
CA VAL A 162 -2.96 -4.52 -4.94
C VAL A 162 -2.49 -5.87 -4.44
N TYR A 163 -1.73 -5.88 -3.35
CA TYR A 163 -1.16 -7.05 -2.71
C TYR A 163 -1.88 -7.32 -1.39
N MET A 164 -2.52 -8.48 -1.32
CA MET A 164 -3.17 -9.00 -0.12
C MET A 164 -2.33 -10.16 0.45
N PRO A 165 -1.76 -10.06 1.66
CA PRO A 165 -1.00 -11.16 2.25
C PRO A 165 -1.95 -12.30 2.59
N VAL A 166 -1.65 -13.50 2.10
CA VAL A 166 -2.52 -14.67 2.22
C VAL A 166 -1.75 -15.92 2.63
N ARG A 167 -2.46 -16.86 3.26
CA ARG A 167 -2.01 -18.22 3.49
C ARG A 167 -3.13 -19.20 3.18
N LYS A 168 -2.78 -20.43 2.80
CA LYS A 168 -3.79 -21.47 2.56
C LYS A 168 -4.49 -21.84 3.86
N ILE A 169 -5.80 -22.00 3.80
CA ILE A 169 -6.56 -22.58 4.91
C ILE A 169 -6.14 -24.05 5.01
N ALA A 170 -5.68 -24.46 6.19
CA ALA A 170 -5.37 -25.86 6.44
C ALA A 170 -6.67 -26.68 6.35
N SER A 171 -6.66 -27.73 5.54
CA SER A 171 -7.73 -28.72 5.42
C SER A 171 -7.69 -29.73 6.54
#